data_AF-A0A518J072-F1
#
_entry.id   AF-A0A518J072-F1
#
_cell.length_a   1.000
_cell.length_b   1.000
_cell.length_c   1.000
_cell.angle_alpha   90.00
_cell.angle_beta   90.00
_cell.angle_gamma   90.00
#
_symmetry.space_group_name_H-M   'P 1'
#
loop_
_entity.id
_entity.type
_entity.pdbx_description
1 polymer ?
#
loop_
_entity_poly.entity_id
_entity_poly.type
_entity_poly.pdbx_seq_one_letter_code
_entity_poly.pdbx_strand_id
1 'polypeptide(L)' 'MKTFYAATLARYVLVDAADKAEAASLGQDALHTLYADLRAKHGRDIPIEIRTVRLANQAEIDLWNFHRRMEGQQ' A
#
# COMPACT_ATOMS: atom_id res chain seq x y z
N MET A 1 -13.55 10.59 -0.17
CA MET A 1 -12.27 9.86 -0.09
C MET A 1 -11.72 9.69 -1.50
N LYS A 2 -10.39 9.67 -1.64
CA LYS A 2 -9.68 9.44 -2.91
C LYS A 2 -8.66 8.32 -2.69
N THR A 3 -8.35 7.56 -3.73
CA THR A 3 -7.33 6.52 -3.65
C THR A 3 -5.95 7.13 -3.92
N PHE A 4 -5.02 6.89 -3.01
CA PHE A 4 -3.64 7.34 -3.07
C PHE A 4 -2.69 6.16 -3.27
N TYR A 5 -1.67 6.42 -4.05
CA TYR A 5 -0.50 5.57 -4.25
C TYR A 5 0.59 6.00 -3.28
N ALA A 6 0.89 5.15 -2.30
CA ALA A 6 1.96 5.34 -1.33
C ALA A 6 3.05 4.30 -1.59
N ALA A 7 4.27 4.76 -1.87
CA ALA A 7 5.35 3.88 -2.29
C ALA A 7 6.67 4.14 -1.57
N THR A 8 7.32 3.04 -1.26
CA THR A 8 8.73 2.92 -0.89
C THR A 8 9.57 2.65 -2.14
N LEU A 9 10.89 2.46 -1.97
CA LEU A 9 11.77 2.01 -3.05
C LEU A 9 11.37 0.64 -3.61
N ALA A 10 10.93 -0.29 -2.75
CA ALA A 10 10.77 -1.69 -3.11
C ALA A 10 9.31 -2.08 -3.38
N ARG A 11 8.36 -1.35 -2.81
CA ARG A 11 6.92 -1.68 -2.84
C ARG A 11 6.03 -0.46 -2.74
N TYR A 12 4.78 -0.65 -3.13
CA TYR A 12 3.72 0.32 -2.98
C TYR A 12 2.43 -0.32 -2.47
N VAL A 13 1.55 0.52 -1.95
CA VAL A 13 0.18 0.18 -1.57
C VAL A 13 -0.77 1.26 -2.10
N LEU A 14 -2.02 0.86 -2.34
CA LEU A 14 -3.11 1.80 -2.58
C LEU A 14 -3.97 1.90 -1.32
N VAL A 15 -4.28 3.14 -0.91
CA VAL A 15 -5.08 3.44 0.28
C VAL A 15 -6.10 4.51 -0.03
N ASP A 16 -7.31 4.38 0.52
CA ASP A 16 -8.32 5.43 0.46
C ASP A 16 -8.10 6.42 1.60
N ALA A 17 -7.92 7.70 1.26
CA ALA A 17 -7.67 8.78 2.22
C ALA A 17 -8.32 10.09 1.75
N ALA A 18 -8.45 11.07 2.65
CA ALA A 18 -8.88 12.42 2.35
C ALA A 18 -7.75 13.26 1.73
N ASP A 19 -6.52 13.10 2.23
CA ASP A 19 -5.34 13.85 1.79
C ASP A 19 -4.04 13.03 1.81
N LYS A 20 -2.92 13.66 1.42
CA LYS A 20 -1.61 13.02 1.33
C LYS A 20 -1.02 12.65 2.70
N ALA A 21 -1.30 13.42 3.75
CA ALA A 21 -0.76 13.15 5.08
C ALA A 21 -1.44 11.91 5.67
N GLU A 22 -2.77 11.84 5.55
CA GLU A 22 -3.53 10.64 5.92
C GLU A 22 -3.11 9.44 5.07
N ALA A 23 -2.95 9.61 3.74
CA ALA A 23 -2.48 8.55 2.86
C ALA A 23 -1.07 8.04 3.23
N ALA A 24 -0.17 8.92 3.68
CA ALA A 24 1.15 8.50 4.13
C ALA A 24 1.06 7.63 5.39
N SER A 25 0.26 8.05 6.38
CA SER A 25 0.04 7.29 7.62
C SER A 25 -0.58 5.92 7.34
N LEU A 26 -1.68 5.88 6.58
CA LEU A 26 -2.37 4.64 6.21
C LEU A 26 -1.47 3.73 5.36
N GLY A 27 -0.72 4.34 4.43
CA GLY A 27 0.24 3.62 3.60
C GLY A 27 1.35 2.97 4.43
N GLN A 28 1.84 3.65 5.47
CA GLN A 28 2.87 3.14 6.36
C GLN A 28 2.36 1.93 7.15
N ASP A 29 1.16 1.99 7.72
CA ASP A 29 0.56 0.87 8.46
C ASP A 29 0.31 -0.35 7.56
N ALA A 30 -0.20 -0.12 6.35
CA ALA A 30 -0.43 -1.19 5.37
C ALA A 30 0.89 -1.85 4.92
N LEU A 31 1.93 -1.06 4.69
CA LEU A 31 3.26 -1.58 4.36
C LEU A 31 3.87 -2.34 5.54
N HIS A 32 3.71 -1.86 6.78
CA HIS A 32 4.17 -2.57 7.98
C HIS A 32 3.53 -3.95 8.09
N THR A 33 2.22 -4.05 7.84
CA THR A 33 1.50 -5.33 7.82
C THR A 33 2.06 -6.26 6.73
N LEU A 34 2.23 -5.75 5.51
CA LEU A 34 2.75 -6.53 4.39
C LEU A 34 4.21 -6.99 4.58
N TYR A 35 5.01 -6.22 5.32
CA TYR A 35 6.38 -6.59 5.69
C TYR A 35 6.45 -7.46 6.96
N ALA A 36 5.46 -7.42 7.86
CA ALA A 36 5.41 -8.29 9.04
C ALA A 36 5.40 -9.77 8.65
N ASP A 37 4.64 -10.12 7.60
CA ASP A 37 4.64 -11.47 7.03
C ASP A 37 6.03 -11.91 6.54
N LEU A 38 6.83 -10.97 6.01
CA LEU A 38 8.18 -11.26 5.53
C LEU A 38 9.20 -11.28 6.64
N ARG A 39 9.02 -10.43 7.67
CA ARG A 39 9.81 -10.51 8.89
C ARG A 39 9.60 -11.85 9.57
N ALA A 40 8.37 -12.36 9.62
CA ALA A 40 8.07 -13.69 10.14
C ALA A 40 8.74 -14.81 9.31
N LYS A 41 8.79 -14.66 7.99
CA LYS A 41 9.39 -15.67 7.08
C LYS A 41 10.91 -15.61 6.98
N HIS A 42 11.52 -14.43 7.10
CA HIS A 42 12.93 -14.20 6.78
C HIS A 42 13.74 -13.57 7.93
N GLY A 43 13.12 -13.29 9.08
CA GLY A 43 13.79 -12.78 10.28
C GLY A 43 14.39 -11.38 10.15
N ARG A 44 14.05 -10.63 9.10
CA ARG A 44 14.64 -9.31 8.80
C ARG A 44 13.62 -8.20 9.04
N ASP A 45 14.01 -7.22 9.84
CA ASP A 45 13.29 -5.96 9.96
C ASP A 45 13.72 -5.06 8.79
N ILE A 46 12.75 -4.66 7.97
CA ILE A 46 13.01 -3.81 6.80
C ILE A 46 12.47 -2.42 7.15
N PRO A 47 13.33 -1.38 7.22
CA PRO A 47 12.86 -0.03 7.44
C PRO A 47 11.97 0.40 6.27
N ILE A 48 10.80 0.95 6.61
CA ILE A 48 9.82 1.43 5.65
C ILE A 48 9.96 2.94 5.53
N GLU A 49 10.45 3.39 4.37
CA GLU A 49 10.56 4.79 4.03
C GLU A 49 9.65 5.07 2.83
N ILE A 50 8.55 5.80 3.04
CA ILE A 50 7.66 6.20 1.96
C ILE A 50 8.28 7.40 1.25
N ARG A 51 8.62 7.20 -0.03
CA ARG A 51 9.26 8.20 -0.89
C ARG A 51 8.27 8.96 -1.76
N THR A 52 7.14 8.34 -2.06
CA THR A 52 6.14 8.91 -2.96
C THR A 52 4.75 8.75 -2.38
N VAL A 53 4.02 9.86 -2.31
CA VAL A 53 2.57 9.88 -2.06
C VAL A 53 1.89 10.76 -3.09
N ARG A 54 1.05 10.14 -3.92
CA ARG A 54 0.27 10.83 -4.96
C ARG A 54 -1.09 10.19 -5.12
N LEU A 55 -1.98 10.85 -5.84
CA LEU A 55 -3.22 10.20 -6.28
C LEU A 55 -2.89 9.01 -7.17
N ALA A 56 -3.60 7.91 -6.97
CA ALA A 56 -3.53 6.77 -7.87
C ALA A 56 -4.17 7.14 -9.21
N ASN A 57 -3.62 6.63 -10.31
CA ASN A 57 -4.25 6.77 -11.61
C ASN A 57 -5.34 5.71 -11.79
N GLN A 58 -6.20 5.88 -12.79
CA GLN A 58 -7.34 4.98 -12.99
C GLN A 58 -6.90 3.52 -13.24
N ALA A 59 -5.83 3.30 -14.00
CA ALA A 59 -5.33 1.96 -14.29
C ALA A 59 -4.83 1.23 -13.02
N GLU A 60 -4.17 1.94 -12.11
CA GLU A 60 -3.74 1.43 -10.80
C GLU A 60 -4.95 1.04 -9.95
N ILE A 61 -5.98 1.90 -9.92
CA ILE A 61 -7.23 1.66 -9.19
C ILE A 61 -7.96 0.44 -9.78
N ASP A 62 -8.05 0.34 -11.10
CA ASP A 62 -8.74 -0.77 -11.78
C ASP A 62 -8.03 -2.11 -11.51
N LEU A 63 -6.70 -2.13 -11.58
CA LEU A 63 -5.90 -3.32 -11.28
C LEU A 63 -6.05 -3.74 -9.82
N TRP A 64 -6.04 -2.79 -8.89
CA TRP A 64 -6.24 -3.07 -7.48
C TRP A 64 -7.65 -3.63 -7.19
N ASN A 65 -8.68 -3.04 -7.79
CA ASN A 65 -10.05 -3.54 -7.68
C ASN A 65 -10.20 -4.94 -8.29
N PHE A 66 -9.50 -5.22 -9.40
CA PHE A 66 -9.47 -6.55 -9.99
C PHE A 66 -8.87 -7.57 -9.02
N HIS A 67 -7.70 -7.31 -8.43
CA HIS A 67 -7.09 -8.22 -7.47
C HIS A 67 -7.97 -8.44 -6.23
N ARG A 68 -8.59 -7.38 -5.68
CA ARG A 68 -9.51 -7.51 -4.53
C ARG A 68 -10.72 -8.39 -4.83
N ARG A 69 -11.27 -8.32 -6.05
CA ARG A 69 -12.36 -9.20 -6.48
C ARG A 69 -11.92 -10.66 -6.57
N MET A 70 -10.67 -10.91 -6.97
CA MET A 70 -10.10 -12.26 -7.03
C MET A 70 -9.78 -12.81 -5.63
N GLU A 71 -9.31 -11.98 -4.70
CA GLU A 71 -9.05 -12.37 -3.31
C GLU A 71 -10.35 -12.68 -2.54
N GLY A 72 -11.45 -12.00 -2.87
CA GLY A 72 -12.78 -12.25 -2.28
C GLY A 72 -13.55 -13.46 -2.85
N GLN A 73 -12.94 -14.26 -3.73
CA GLN A 73 -13.54 -15.48 -4.29
C GLN A 73 -13.06 -16.78 -3.62
N GLN A 74 -12.54 -16.71 -2.38
CA GLN A 74 -12.17 -17.87 -1.58
C GLN A 74 -13.31 -18.35 -0.68
#